data_AF-A0A354C3W1-F1
#
_entry.id   AF-A0A354C3W1-F1
#
_cell.length_a   1.000
_cell.length_b   1.000
_cell.length_c   1.000
_cell.angle_alpha   90.00
_cell.angle_beta   90.00
_cell.angle_gamma   90.00
#
_symmetry.space_group_name_H-M   'P 1'
#
loop_
_entity.id
_entity.type
_entity.pdbx_description
1 polymer ?
#
loop_
_entity_poly.entity_id
_entity_poly.type
_entity_poly.pdbx_seq_one_letter_code
_entity_poly.pdbx_strand_id
1 'polypeptide(L)'
;MEYFIKLLISVIIIIVCTQIGRKFPTLSGLIATMPLVSVIILVWIYSDNPGNFKLMEDFTKAALWGILPSILFFLAAYFCFIQHYPLSIVLSVSFGTWLMGAFVHQWLLR
;
A
#
# COMPACT_ATOMS: atom_id res chain seq x y z
N MET A 1 3.76 25.47 -7.13
CA MET A 1 2.32 25.39 -7.48
C MET A 1 1.90 23.97 -7.82
N GLU A 2 2.68 23.18 -8.58
CA GLU A 2 2.33 21.77 -8.87
C GLU A 2 2.11 20.91 -7.62
N TYR A 3 2.97 21.03 -6.60
CA TYR A 3 2.87 20.22 -5.38
C TYR A 3 1.49 20.32 -4.69
N PHE A 4 0.89 21.51 -4.65
CA PHE A 4 -0.42 21.71 -4.03
C PHE A 4 -1.54 21.02 -4.83
N ILE A 5 -1.43 21.00 -6.16
CA ILE A 5 -2.35 20.28 -7.05
C ILE A 5 -2.17 18.76 -6.87
N LYS A 6 -0.93 18.26 -6.83
CA LYS A 6 -0.63 16.83 -6.57
C LYS A 6 -1.24 16.38 -5.23
N LEU A 7 -1.10 17.22 -4.20
CA LEU A 7 -1.66 16.99 -2.86
C LEU A 7 -3.18 16.94 -2.89
N LEU A 8 -3.83 17.95 -3.48
CA LEU A 8 -5.28 18.06 -3.52
C LEU A 8 -5.93 16.89 -4.27
N ILE A 9 -5.37 16.50 -5.42
CA ILE A 9 -5.83 15.33 -6.19
C ILE A 9 -5.69 14.04 -5.38
N SER A 10 -4.53 13.83 -4.74
CA SER A 10 -4.29 12.61 -3.95
C SER A 10 -5.26 12.49 -2.77
N VAL A 11 -5.50 13.59 -2.06
CA VAL A 11 -6.43 13.63 -0.92
C VAL A 11 -7.87 13.38 -1.37
N ILE A 12 -8.32 13.97 -2.49
CA ILE A 12 -9.66 13.73 -3.04
C ILE A 12 -9.84 12.25 -3.38
N ILE A 13 -8.87 11.64 -4.09
CA ILE A 13 -8.94 10.23 -4.48
C ILE A 13 -9.07 9.35 -3.22
N ILE A 14 -8.22 9.57 -2.22
CA ILE A 14 -8.25 8.81 -0.97
C ILE A 14 -9.62 8.94 -0.28
N ILE A 15 -10.14 10.16 -0.13
CA ILE A 15 -11.43 10.40 0.55
C ILE A 15 -12.57 9.71 -0.19
N VAL A 16 -12.64 9.83 -1.53
CA VAL A 16 -13.67 9.20 -2.36
C VAL A 16 -13.63 7.68 -2.21
N CYS A 17 -12.45 7.08 -2.31
CA CYS A 17 -12.26 5.65 -2.12
C CYS A 17 -12.69 5.18 -0.72
N THR A 18 -12.36 5.96 0.32
CA THR A 18 -12.73 5.65 1.71
C THR A 18 -14.25 5.72 1.91
N GLN A 19 -14.92 6.71 1.31
CA GLN A 19 -16.37 6.89 1.33
C GLN A 19 -17.09 5.71 0.67
N ILE A 20 -16.64 5.28 -0.51
CA ILE A 20 -17.22 4.13 -1.23
C ILE A 20 -17.07 2.85 -0.40
N GLY A 21 -15.90 2.65 0.21
CA GLY A 21 -15.63 1.48 1.06
C GLY A 21 -16.53 1.39 2.29
N ARG A 22 -16.92 2.51 2.91
CA ARG A 22 -17.84 2.48 4.07
C ARG A 22 -19.23 1.94 3.73
N LYS A 23 -19.68 2.12 2.48
CA LYS A 23 -21.00 1.67 2.03
C LYS A 23 -21.01 0.19 1.62
N PHE A 24 -19.86 -0.36 1.22
CA PHE A 24 -19.72 -1.72 0.71
C PHE A 24 -18.44 -2.39 1.25
N PRO A 25 -18.52 -3.19 2.33
CA PRO A 25 -17.34 -3.77 2.98
C PRO A 25 -16.48 -4.69 2.10
N THR A 26 -17.10 -5.43 1.18
CA THR A 26 -16.36 -6.28 0.22
C THR A 26 -15.60 -5.44 -0.81
N LEU A 27 -16.23 -4.37 -1.31
CA LEU A 27 -15.57 -3.40 -2.18
C LEU A 27 -14.52 -2.58 -1.43
N SER A 28 -14.68 -2.36 -0.12
CA SER A 28 -13.69 -1.64 0.70
C SER A 28 -12.37 -2.38 0.78
N GLY A 29 -12.40 -3.72 0.94
CA GLY A 29 -11.20 -4.56 0.89
C GLY A 29 -10.53 -4.52 -0.48
N LEU A 30 -11.30 -4.58 -1.57
CA LEU A 30 -10.78 -4.48 -2.93
C LEU A 30 -10.16 -3.11 -3.20
N ILE A 31 -10.84 -2.03 -2.82
CA ILE A 31 -10.35 -0.65 -2.98
C ILE A 31 -9.10 -0.42 -2.11
N ALA A 32 -9.07 -0.95 -0.89
CA ALA A 32 -7.92 -0.82 0.01
C ALA A 32 -6.69 -1.60 -0.46
N THR A 33 -6.87 -2.71 -1.17
CA THR A 33 -5.79 -3.49 -1.76
C THR A 33 -5.41 -3.02 -3.17
N MET A 34 -6.23 -2.17 -3.79
CA MET A 34 -5.94 -1.58 -5.09
C MET A 34 -4.69 -0.69 -4.99
N PRO A 35 -3.73 -0.81 -5.92
CA PRO A 35 -2.47 -0.06 -5.85
C PRO A 35 -2.65 1.40 -6.31
N LEU A 36 -3.69 2.08 -5.82
CA LEU A 36 -4.03 3.47 -6.17
C LEU A 36 -2.87 4.42 -5.89
N VAL A 37 -2.25 4.28 -4.72
CA VAL A 37 -1.07 5.07 -4.34
C VAL A 37 0.08 4.78 -5.31
N SER A 38 0.33 3.52 -5.66
CA SER A 38 1.37 3.15 -6.61
C SER A 38 1.12 3.70 -8.01
N VAL A 39 -0.14 3.72 -8.47
CA VAL A 39 -0.53 4.33 -9.75
C VAL A 39 -0.27 5.82 -9.74
N ILE A 40 -0.67 6.52 -8.66
CA ILE A 40 -0.41 7.95 -8.50
C ILE A 40 1.11 8.20 -8.55
N ILE A 41 1.91 7.41 -7.83
CA ILE A 41 3.38 7.51 -7.84
C ILE A 41 3.95 7.28 -9.25
N LEU A 42 3.47 6.26 -9.99
CA LEU A 42 3.92 5.99 -11.36
C LEU A 42 3.62 7.15 -12.31
N VAL A 43 2.42 7.73 -12.23
CA VAL A 43 2.04 8.90 -13.03
C VAL A 43 2.97 10.07 -12.74
N TRP A 44 3.29 10.32 -11.47
CA TRP A 44 4.22 11.39 -11.11
C TRP A 44 5.65 11.09 -11.53
N ILE A 45 6.15 9.87 -11.32
CA ILE A 45 7.48 9.45 -11.78
C ILE A 45 7.61 9.67 -13.29
N TYR A 46 6.60 9.25 -14.06
CA TYR A 46 6.57 9.42 -15.51
C TYR A 46 6.54 10.89 -15.91
N SER A 47 5.71 11.70 -15.26
CA SER A 47 5.59 13.13 -15.54
C SER A 47 6.84 13.91 -15.16
N ASP A 48 7.48 13.57 -14.04
CA ASP A 48 8.63 14.28 -13.49
C ASP A 48 9.95 13.85 -14.16
N ASN A 49 10.02 12.61 -14.69
CA ASN A 49 11.22 12.04 -15.34
C ASN A 49 10.88 11.37 -16.68
N PRO A 50 10.44 12.13 -17.70
CA PRO A 50 10.08 11.55 -18.99
C PRO A 50 11.27 10.82 -19.62
N GLY A 51 11.06 9.55 -19.98
CA GLY A 51 12.07 8.69 -20.66
C GLY A 51 12.97 7.86 -19.73
N ASN A 52 12.88 8.01 -18.40
CA ASN A 52 13.64 7.19 -17.47
C ASN A 52 12.90 5.88 -17.12
N PHE A 53 12.88 4.94 -18.07
CA PHE A 53 12.23 3.63 -17.90
C PHE A 53 12.87 2.79 -16.78
N LYS A 54 14.16 2.99 -16.50
CA LYS A 54 14.87 2.32 -15.40
C LYS A 54 14.21 2.63 -14.05
N LEU A 55 13.86 3.89 -13.81
CA LEU A 55 13.22 4.31 -12.56
C LEU A 55 11.83 3.67 -12.41
N MET A 56 11.08 3.53 -13.50
CA MET A 56 9.78 2.85 -13.51
C MET A 56 9.92 1.35 -13.26
N GLU A 57 10.93 0.72 -13.88
CA GLU A 57 11.25 -0.70 -13.66
C GLU A 57 11.61 -0.95 -12.20
N ASP A 58 12.52 -0.16 -11.63
CA ASP A 58 12.96 -0.27 -10.25
C ASP A 58 11.80 -0.06 -9.27
N PHE A 59 10.95 0.94 -9.51
CA PHE A 59 9.75 1.17 -8.71
C PHE A 59 8.78 0.00 -8.78
N THR A 60 8.51 -0.50 -9.98
CA THR A 60 7.57 -1.61 -10.19
C THR A 60 8.09 -2.89 -9.56
N LYS A 61 9.39 -3.17 -9.68
CA LYS A 61 10.05 -4.30 -9.03
C LYS A 61 9.97 -4.17 -7.50
N ALA A 62 10.28 -3.00 -6.95
CA ALA A 62 10.19 -2.75 -5.51
C ALA A 62 8.74 -2.90 -5.00
N ALA A 63 7.77 -2.37 -5.74
CA ALA A 63 6.35 -2.49 -5.40
C ALA A 63 5.88 -3.94 -5.45
N LEU A 64 6.25 -4.70 -6.47
CA LEU A 64 5.91 -6.11 -6.63
C LEU A 64 6.38 -6.93 -5.42
N TRP A 65 7.63 -6.74 -5.01
CA TRP A 65 8.16 -7.44 -3.84
C TRP A 65 7.58 -6.93 -2.52
N GLY A 66 7.22 -5.64 -2.43
CA GLY A 66 6.54 -5.05 -1.27
C GLY A 66 5.13 -5.60 -1.01
N ILE A 67 4.51 -6.25 -2.00
CA ILE A 67 3.23 -6.96 -1.83
C ILE A 67 3.39 -8.13 -0.85
N LEU A 68 4.54 -8.82 -0.85
CA LEU A 68 4.73 -10.04 -0.08
C LEU A 68 4.69 -9.80 1.44
N PRO A 69 5.40 -8.80 2.01
CA PRO A 69 5.20 -8.38 3.40
C PRO A 69 3.77 -7.89 3.68
N SER A 70 3.12 -7.23 2.72
CA SER A 70 1.76 -6.72 2.87
C SER A 70 0.73 -7.86 2.96
N ILE A 71 0.92 -8.95 2.23
CA ILE A 71 0.09 -10.16 2.38
C ILE A 71 0.26 -10.76 3.77
N LEU A 72 1.50 -10.84 4.30
CA LEU A 72 1.76 -11.33 5.65
C LEU A 72 1.09 -10.46 6.73
N PHE A 73 1.08 -9.13 6.53
CA PHE A 73 0.36 -8.20 7.40
C PHE A 73 -1.14 -8.54 7.46
N PHE A 74 -1.80 -8.64 6.31
CA PHE A 74 -3.24 -8.89 6.27
C PHE A 74 -3.62 -10.29 6.73
N LEU A 75 -2.77 -11.30 6.52
CA LEU A 75 -2.95 -12.64 7.07
C LEU A 75 -2.91 -12.63 8.60
N ALA A 76 -1.92 -11.96 9.19
CA ALA A 76 -1.82 -11.81 10.65
C ALA A 76 -3.03 -11.04 11.20
N ALA A 77 -3.41 -9.94 10.54
CA ALA A 77 -4.57 -9.16 10.94
C ALA A 77 -5.87 -9.98 10.91
N TYR A 78 -6.11 -10.72 9.82
CA TYR A 78 -7.28 -11.56 9.65
C TYR A 78 -7.36 -12.64 10.74
N PHE A 79 -6.25 -13.35 11.01
CA PHE A 79 -6.21 -14.39 12.03
C PHE A 79 -6.47 -13.82 13.43
N CYS A 80 -5.87 -12.67 13.76
CA CYS A 80 -6.11 -12.01 15.04
C CYS A 80 -7.55 -11.50 15.19
N PHE A 81 -8.18 -11.03 14.11
CA PHE A 81 -9.58 -10.60 14.16
C PHE A 81 -10.56 -11.78 14.31
N ILE A 82 -10.28 -12.95 13.71
CA ILE A 82 -11.07 -14.18 13.96
C ILE A 82 -11.02 -14.57 15.44
N GLN A 83 -9.89 -14.35 16.11
CA GLN A 83 -9.69 -14.62 17.53
C GLN A 83 -10.26 -13.51 18.45
N HIS A 84 -10.95 -12.51 17.89
CA HIS A 84 -11.56 -11.38 18.61
C HIS A 84 -10.57 -10.52 19.44
N TYR A 85 -9.30 -10.44 19.04
CA TYR A 85 -8.33 -9.55 19.70
C TYR A 85 -8.65 -8.06 19.48
N PRO A 86 -8.32 -7.18 20.44
CA PRO A 86 -8.47 -5.74 20.28
C PRO A 86 -7.51 -5.18 19.23
N LEU A 87 -7.93 -4.10 18.55
CA LEU A 87 -7.20 -3.48 17.43
C LEU A 87 -5.72 -3.20 17.73
N SER A 88 -5.39 -2.77 18.95
CA SER A 88 -4.00 -2.49 19.35
C SER A 88 -3.08 -3.71 19.23
N ILE A 89 -3.55 -4.89 19.65
CA ILE A 89 -2.82 -6.15 19.54
C ILE A 89 -2.73 -6.56 18.07
N VAL A 90 -3.83 -6.47 17.33
CA VAL A 90 -3.86 -6.80 15.90
C VAL A 90 -2.84 -5.99 15.12
N LEU A 91 -2.81 -4.67 15.33
CA LEU A 91 -1.86 -3.79 14.66
C LEU A 91 -0.42 -4.10 15.07
N SER A 92 -0.16 -4.32 16.36
CA SER A 92 1.19 -4.62 16.85
C SER A 92 1.75 -5.89 16.22
N VAL A 93 0.95 -6.96 16.20
CA VAL A 93 1.35 -8.24 15.59
C VAL A 93 1.51 -8.09 14.08
N SER A 94 0.57 -7.44 13.40
CA SER A 94 0.60 -7.31 11.94
C SER A 94 1.75 -6.43 11.45
N PHE A 95 2.04 -5.32 12.14
CA PHE A 95 3.24 -4.52 11.83
C PHE A 95 4.53 -5.25 12.18
N GLY A 96 4.53 -6.06 13.25
CA GLY A 96 5.65 -6.93 13.58
C GLY A 96 5.96 -7.93 12.48
N THR A 97 4.95 -8.66 11.98
CA THR A 97 5.11 -9.61 10.87
C THR A 97 5.51 -8.93 9.57
N TRP A 98 4.94 -7.74 9.29
CA TRP A 98 5.32 -6.94 8.14
C TRP A 98 6.79 -6.51 8.19
N LEU A 99 7.26 -6.01 9.32
CA LEU A 99 8.66 -5.61 9.51
C LEU A 99 9.60 -6.80 9.33
N MET A 100 9.27 -7.97 9.92
CA MET A 100 10.05 -9.18 9.71
C MET A 100 10.12 -9.56 8.23
N GLY A 101 8.99 -9.50 7.51
CA GLY A 101 8.96 -9.74 6.07
C GLY A 101 9.79 -8.73 5.27
N ALA A 102 9.71 -7.44 5.64
CA ALA A 102 10.49 -6.37 5.03
C ALA A 102 12.00 -6.53 5.26
N PHE A 103 12.41 -6.95 6.46
CA PHE A 103 13.81 -7.23 6.78
C PHE A 103 14.35 -8.42 5.97
N VAL A 104 13.62 -9.52 5.90
CA VAL A 104 13.99 -10.68 5.08
C VAL A 104 14.13 -10.26 3.61
N HIS A 105 13.18 -9.47 3.11
CA HIS A 105 13.22 -8.93 1.77
C HIS A 105 14.42 -8.01 1.50
N GLN A 106 14.72 -7.08 2.40
CA GLN A 106 15.85 -6.16 2.26
C GLN A 106 17.20 -6.89 2.37
N TRP A 107 17.23 -8.04 3.05
CA TRP A 107 18.38 -8.94 3.08
C TRP A 107 18.52 -9.77 1.81
N LEU A 108 17.41 -10.14 1.15
CA LEU A 108 17.40 -10.95 -0.08
C LEU A 108 17.70 -10.15 -1.35
N LEU A 109 17.40 -8.84 -1.38
CA LEU A 109 17.64 -7.94 -2.51
C LEU A 109 18.93 -7.13 -2.40
N ARG A 110 19.70 -7.30 -1.32
CA ARG A 110 21.09 -6.83 -1.21
C ARG A 110 22.03 -7.82 -1.89
#